data_AF-A0A554VSA2-F1
#
_entry.id   AF-A0A554VSA2-F1
#
_cell.length_a   1.000
_cell.length_b   1.000
_cell.length_c   1.000
_cell.angle_alpha   90.00
_cell.angle_beta   90.00
_cell.angle_gamma   90.00
#
_symmetry.space_group_name_H-M   'P 1'
#
loop_
_entity.id
_entity.type
_entity.pdbx_description
1 polymer ?
#
loop_
_entity_poly.entity_id
_entity_poly.type
_entity_poly.pdbx_seq_one_letter_code
_entity_poly.pdbx_strand_id
1 'polypeptide(L)'
;VSYTHLDVYKRQLLVFAAIVLALVTTAFAWPAAVAIFGWILAGGGMGLMYPRLSVMTLALSTPDTEGFNSSAMSISDSLGGALALATTGIVFTALTTTAASFAGVFALTAVIAAAGVAIAPRVAD
;
A
#
# COMPACT_ATOMS: atom_id res chain seq x y z
N VAL A 1 14.03 -6.13 21.76
CA VAL A 1 13.47 -6.34 20.41
C VAL A 1 12.03 -6.86 20.54
N SER A 2 11.10 -6.04 21.04
CA SER A 2 9.69 -6.45 21.27
C SER A 2 8.67 -5.44 20.70
N TYR A 3 9.13 -4.34 20.10
CA TYR A 3 8.29 -3.26 19.56
C TYR A 3 8.11 -3.33 18.03
N THR A 4 8.82 -4.25 17.35
CA THR A 4 8.89 -4.30 15.89
C THR A 4 7.59 -4.81 15.24
N HIS A 5 6.93 -5.82 15.80
CA HIS A 5 5.72 -6.42 15.20
C HIS A 5 4.54 -5.44 15.19
N LEU A 6 4.30 -4.75 16.30
CA LEU A 6 3.20 -3.79 16.44
C LEU A 6 3.36 -2.58 15.50
N ASP A 7 4.61 -2.15 15.25
CA ASP A 7 4.87 -0.98 14.42
C ASP A 7 4.74 -1.23 12.92
N VAL A 8 5.02 -2.46 12.44
CA VAL A 8 4.75 -2.82 11.03
C VAL A 8 3.25 -2.86 10.79
N TYR A 9 2.53 -3.52 11.69
CA TYR A 9 1.09 -3.72 11.57
C TYR A 9 0.32 -2.40 11.60
N LYS A 10 0.68 -1.48 12.52
CA LYS A 10 0.07 -0.16 12.61
C LYS A 10 0.21 0.65 11.32
N ARG A 11 1.38 0.63 10.68
CA ARG A 11 1.64 1.43 9.46
C ARG A 11 0.84 0.94 8.26
N GLN A 12 0.73 -0.37 8.09
CA GLN A 12 -0.08 -0.95 7.01
C GLN A 12 -1.59 -0.78 7.27
N LEU A 13 -2.02 -0.84 8.53
CA LEU A 13 -3.40 -0.54 8.91
C LEU A 13 -3.81 0.90 8.58
N LEU A 14 -2.91 1.88 8.71
CA LEU A 14 -3.21 3.27 8.33
C LEU A 14 -3.50 3.40 6.83
N VAL A 15 -2.70 2.73 5.99
CA VAL A 15 -2.90 2.71 4.54
C VAL A 15 -4.19 1.97 4.19
N PHE A 16 -4.44 0.82 4.79
CA PHE A 16 -5.68 0.07 4.58
C PHE A 16 -6.92 0.88 5.00
N ALA A 17 -6.89 1.50 6.17
CA ALA A 17 -8.00 2.34 6.67
C ALA A 17 -8.29 3.52 5.74
N ALA A 18 -7.26 4.18 5.21
CA ALA A 18 -7.42 5.27 4.25
C ALA A 18 -8.09 4.80 2.94
N ILE A 19 -7.70 3.62 2.43
CA ILE A 19 -8.29 3.03 1.22
C ILE A 19 -9.76 2.63 1.46
N VAL A 20 -10.06 2.02 2.60
CA VAL A 20 -11.43 1.69 3.00
C VAL A 20 -12.28 2.96 3.13
N LEU A 21 -11.73 4.04 3.71
CA LEU A 21 -12.42 5.32 3.81
C LEU A 21 -12.73 5.90 2.43
N ALA A 22 -11.79 5.81 1.49
CA ALA A 22 -12.00 6.26 0.11
C ALA A 22 -13.06 5.41 -0.61
N LEU A 23 -13.06 4.09 -0.41
CA LEU A 23 -14.08 3.18 -0.94
C LEU A 23 -15.48 3.52 -0.40
N VAL A 24 -15.61 3.70 0.91
CA VAL A 24 -16.89 4.09 1.54
C VAL A 24 -17.33 5.47 1.04
N THR A 25 -16.40 6.42 0.96
CA THR A 25 -16.72 7.78 0.48
C THR A 25 -17.28 7.76 -0.93
N THR A 26 -16.71 6.94 -1.81
CA THR A 26 -17.18 6.79 -3.19
C THR A 26 -18.48 6.01 -3.30
N ALA A 27 -18.65 4.92 -2.56
CA ALA A 27 -19.86 4.10 -2.58
C ALA A 27 -21.10 4.85 -2.05
N PHE A 28 -20.93 5.70 -1.03
CA PHE A 28 -22.02 6.47 -0.42
C PHE A 28 -22.09 7.94 -0.88
N ALA A 29 -21.31 8.32 -1.89
CA ALA A 29 -21.23 9.69 -2.42
C ALA A 29 -21.00 10.76 -1.33
N TRP A 30 -20.17 10.45 -0.35
CA TRP A 30 -19.82 11.37 0.73
C TRP A 30 -18.94 12.54 0.22
N PRO A 31 -18.84 13.63 0.99
CA PRO A 31 -18.01 14.78 0.62
C PRO A 31 -16.55 14.38 0.40
N ALA A 32 -15.95 14.86 -0.69
CA ALA A 32 -14.55 14.59 -1.04
C ALA A 32 -13.55 14.97 0.06
N ALA A 33 -13.91 15.91 0.94
CA ALA A 33 -13.13 16.28 2.11
C ALA A 33 -12.78 15.07 3.00
N VAL A 34 -13.71 14.11 3.15
CA VAL A 34 -13.49 12.90 3.97
C VAL A 34 -12.36 12.04 3.39
N ALA A 35 -12.34 11.85 2.07
CA ALA A 35 -11.27 11.12 1.40
C ALA A 35 -9.92 11.86 1.47
N ILE A 36 -9.91 13.19 1.39
CA ILE A 36 -8.70 14.01 1.53
C ILE A 36 -8.06 13.82 2.90
N PHE A 37 -8.86 13.83 3.98
CA PHE A 37 -8.35 13.54 5.33
C PHE A 37 -7.82 12.10 5.44
N GLY A 38 -8.48 11.14 4.81
CA GLY A 38 -7.96 9.77 4.70
C GLY A 38 -6.57 9.71 4.04
N TRP A 39 -6.35 10.51 3.00
CA TRP A 39 -5.08 10.54 2.29
C TRP A 39 -3.90 11.01 3.15
N ILE A 40 -4.12 11.86 4.15
CA ILE A 40 -3.08 12.27 5.09
C ILE A 40 -2.57 11.06 5.90
N LEU A 41 -3.49 10.17 6.32
CA LEU A 41 -3.16 8.95 7.06
C LEU A 41 -2.37 7.95 6.19
N ALA A 42 -2.76 7.81 4.92
CA ALA A 42 -2.03 6.97 3.98
C ALA A 42 -0.63 7.51 3.68
N GLY A 43 -0.47 8.82 3.47
CA GLY A 43 0.84 9.45 3.26
C GLY A 43 1.77 9.26 4.45
N GLY A 44 1.27 9.44 5.67
CA GLY A 44 2.02 9.15 6.90
C GLY A 44 2.39 7.67 7.05
N GLY A 45 1.47 6.76 6.71
CA GLY A 45 1.71 5.32 6.75
C GLY A 45 2.78 4.86 5.76
N MET A 46 2.71 5.29 4.50
CA MET A 46 3.67 4.93 3.45
C MET A 46 5.06 5.54 3.70
N GLY A 47 5.15 6.81 4.10
CA GLY A 47 6.43 7.50 4.34
C GLY A 47 7.27 6.87 5.45
N LEU A 48 6.63 6.25 6.45
CA LEU A 48 7.31 5.53 7.52
C LEU A 48 7.77 4.12 7.13
N MET A 49 7.30 3.55 6.02
CA MET A 49 7.59 2.16 5.64
C MET A 49 8.89 2.02 4.83
N TYR A 50 9.16 2.95 3.92
CA TYR A 50 10.30 2.88 2.99
C TYR A 50 11.68 2.83 3.69
N PRO A 51 11.97 3.64 4.73
CA PRO A 51 13.26 3.58 5.44
C PRO A 51 13.47 2.24 6.15
N ARG A 52 12.40 1.61 6.62
CA ARG A 52 12.46 0.38 7.40
C ARG A 52 12.74 -0.84 6.52
N LEU A 53 12.13 -0.89 5.34
CA LEU A 53 12.40 -1.95 4.36
C LEU A 53 13.85 -1.86 3.86
N SER A 54 14.33 -0.65 3.56
CA SER A 54 15.72 -0.45 3.13
C SER A 54 16.73 -0.94 4.18
N VAL A 55 16.56 -0.54 5.46
CA VAL A 55 17.48 -0.97 6.54
C VAL A 55 17.41 -2.48 6.81
N MET A 56 16.23 -3.10 6.74
CA MET A 56 16.13 -4.56 6.90
C MET A 56 16.76 -5.33 5.74
N THR A 57 16.59 -4.86 4.51
CA THR A 57 17.24 -5.46 3.34
C THR A 57 18.76 -5.40 3.46
N LEU A 58 19.32 -4.25 3.88
CA LEU A 58 20.75 -4.10 4.10
C LEU A 58 21.23 -4.97 5.28
N ALA A 59 20.49 -5.00 6.39
CA ALA A 59 20.85 -5.78 7.59
C ALA A 59 20.80 -7.31 7.36
N LEU A 60 19.97 -7.78 6.43
CA LEU A 60 19.89 -9.19 6.03
C LEU A 60 20.84 -9.54 4.87
N SER A 61 21.50 -8.55 4.26
CA SER A 61 22.45 -8.75 3.17
C SER A 61 23.87 -8.96 3.69
N THR A 62 24.65 -9.74 2.94
CA THR A 62 26.11 -9.76 3.10
C THR A 62 26.74 -8.60 2.31
N PRO A 63 27.99 -8.20 2.60
CA PRO A 63 28.69 -7.17 1.82
C PRO A 63 28.72 -7.43 0.31
N ASP A 64 28.74 -8.71 -0.10
CA ASP A 64 28.74 -9.11 -1.51
C ASP A 64 27.35 -9.08 -2.17
N THR A 65 26.26 -9.06 -1.39
CA THR A 65 24.87 -9.17 -1.91
C THR A 65 24.04 -7.90 -1.71
N GLU A 66 24.55 -6.91 -0.97
CA GLU A 66 23.84 -5.67 -0.63
C GLU A 66 23.40 -4.86 -1.86
N GLY A 67 24.27 -4.74 -2.87
CA GLY A 67 23.98 -4.06 -4.14
C GLY A 67 22.92 -4.77 -4.98
N PHE A 68 22.92 -6.10 -4.98
CA PHE A 68 21.93 -6.91 -5.69
C PHE A 68 20.56 -6.83 -5.00
N ASN A 69 20.53 -6.99 -3.67
CA ASN A 69 19.29 -6.98 -2.90
C ASN A 69 18.61 -5.60 -2.90
N SER A 70 19.38 -4.51 -2.83
CA SER A 70 18.85 -3.14 -2.98
C SER A 70 18.30 -2.87 -4.38
N SER A 71 19.00 -3.33 -5.43
CA SER A 71 18.54 -3.22 -6.82
C SER A 71 17.25 -4.02 -7.05
N ALA A 72 17.17 -5.24 -6.54
CA ALA A 72 15.98 -6.07 -6.62
C ALA A 72 14.78 -5.44 -5.89
N MET A 73 15.01 -4.79 -4.74
CA MET A 73 13.98 -4.05 -4.02
C MET A 73 13.43 -2.88 -4.84
N SER A 74 14.31 -2.09 -5.47
CA SER A 74 13.92 -0.97 -6.34
C SER A 74 13.13 -1.42 -7.58
N ILE A 75 13.58 -2.51 -8.23
CA ILE A 75 12.86 -3.11 -9.36
C ILE A 75 11.47 -3.59 -8.91
N SER A 76 11.38 -4.22 -7.75
CA SER A 76 10.11 -4.73 -7.21
C SER A 76 9.13 -3.61 -6.90
N ASP A 77 9.60 -2.49 -6.32
CA ASP A 77 8.78 -1.31 -6.04
C ASP A 77 8.24 -0.69 -7.33
N SER A 78 9.12 -0.47 -8.30
CA SER A 78 8.75 0.11 -9.61
C SER A 78 7.77 -0.78 -10.37
N LEU A 79 8.04 -2.09 -10.43
CA LEU A 79 7.18 -3.06 -11.11
C LEU A 79 5.84 -3.20 -10.40
N GLY A 80 5.83 -3.25 -9.08
CA GLY A 80 4.61 -3.29 -8.27
C GLY A 80 3.72 -2.08 -8.52
N GLY A 81 4.31 -0.87 -8.51
CA GLY A 81 3.61 0.37 -8.85
C GLY A 81 3.05 0.36 -10.27
N ALA A 82 3.83 -0.08 -11.26
CA ALA A 82 3.40 -0.15 -12.65
C ALA A 82 2.23 -1.14 -12.86
N LEU A 83 2.30 -2.33 -12.27
CA LEU A 83 1.23 -3.33 -12.33
C LEU A 83 -0.04 -2.84 -11.63
N ALA A 84 0.08 -2.20 -10.46
CA ALA A 84 -1.06 -1.61 -9.77
C ALA A 84 -1.72 -0.51 -10.61
N LEU A 85 -0.93 0.35 -11.25
CA LEU A 85 -1.47 1.42 -12.09
C LEU A 85 -2.15 0.87 -13.36
N ALA A 86 -1.54 -0.11 -14.02
CA ALA A 86 -2.12 -0.73 -15.20
C ALA A 86 -3.45 -1.43 -14.89
N THR A 87 -3.49 -2.23 -13.82
CA THR A 87 -4.70 -2.97 -13.41
C THR A 87 -5.82 -2.03 -12.96
N THR A 88 -5.52 -0.98 -12.19
CA THR A 88 -6.52 0.04 -11.83
C THR A 88 -7.05 0.79 -13.05
N GLY A 89 -6.21 1.10 -14.05
CA GLY A 89 -6.64 1.68 -15.32
C GLY A 89 -7.60 0.77 -16.11
N ILE A 90 -7.34 -0.54 -16.15
CA ILE A 90 -8.24 -1.53 -16.77
C ILE A 90 -9.58 -1.54 -16.03
N VAL A 91 -9.57 -1.61 -14.69
CA VAL A 91 -10.81 -1.60 -13.89
C VAL A 91 -11.61 -0.32 -14.11
N PHE A 92 -10.94 0.84 -14.17
CA PHE A 92 -11.60 2.12 -14.37
C PHE A 92 -12.32 2.19 -15.72
N THR A 93 -11.71 1.67 -16.78
CA THR A 93 -12.27 1.67 -18.14
C THR A 93 -13.29 0.57 -18.40
N ALA A 94 -13.27 -0.52 -17.62
CA ALA A 94 -14.24 -1.61 -17.72
C ALA A 94 -15.64 -1.26 -17.17
N LEU A 95 -15.76 -0.20 -16.38
CA LEU A 95 -17.01 0.24 -15.74
C LEU A 95 -17.58 1.48 -16.44
N THR A 96 -18.91 1.58 -16.50
CA THR A 96 -19.60 2.54 -17.38
C THR A 96 -20.00 3.85 -16.70
N THR A 97 -20.04 3.90 -15.37
CA THR A 97 -20.37 5.11 -14.61
C THR A 97 -19.16 5.56 -13.80
N THR A 98 -18.96 6.88 -13.69
CA THR A 98 -17.84 7.45 -12.93
C THR A 98 -17.81 6.93 -11.50
N ALA A 99 -18.97 6.85 -10.82
CA ALA A 99 -19.07 6.33 -9.47
C ALA A 99 -18.64 4.85 -9.37
N ALA A 100 -19.10 4.00 -10.29
CA ALA A 100 -18.71 2.60 -10.33
C ALA A 100 -17.22 2.43 -10.63
N SER A 101 -16.66 3.19 -11.59
CA SER A 101 -15.23 3.14 -11.94
C SER A 101 -14.33 3.46 -10.74
N PHE A 102 -14.63 4.52 -10.00
CA PHE A 102 -13.87 4.85 -8.79
C PHE A 102 -14.06 3.80 -7.68
N ALA A 103 -15.29 3.33 -7.44
CA ALA A 103 -15.54 2.29 -6.46
C ALA A 103 -14.79 0.99 -6.80
N GLY A 104 -14.74 0.60 -8.08
CA GLY A 104 -14.00 -0.57 -8.54
C GLY A 104 -12.49 -0.44 -8.31
N VAL A 105 -11.91 0.72 -8.62
CA VAL A 105 -10.49 1.00 -8.35
C VAL A 105 -10.19 0.95 -6.84
N PHE A 106 -11.03 1.57 -6.01
CA PHE A 106 -10.85 1.52 -4.56
C PHE A 106 -11.08 0.11 -3.99
N ALA A 107 -11.97 -0.68 -4.56
CA ALA A 107 -12.17 -2.07 -4.16
C ALA A 107 -10.95 -2.92 -4.50
N LEU A 108 -10.39 -2.80 -5.71
CA LEU A 108 -9.17 -3.51 -6.09
C LEU A 108 -8.00 -3.14 -5.17
N THR A 109 -7.77 -1.85 -4.94
CA THR A 109 -6.70 -1.38 -4.05
C THR A 109 -6.92 -1.82 -2.60
N ALA A 110 -8.17 -1.91 -2.13
CA ALA A 110 -8.49 -2.46 -0.81
C ALA A 110 -8.09 -3.93 -0.69
N VAL A 111 -8.32 -4.74 -1.74
CA VAL A 111 -7.90 -6.15 -1.78
C VAL A 111 -6.38 -6.27 -1.73
N ILE A 112 -5.66 -5.45 -2.51
CA ILE A 112 -4.19 -5.42 -2.50
C ILE A 112 -3.67 -5.02 -1.11
N ALA A 113 -4.25 -3.99 -0.50
CA ALA A 113 -3.87 -3.54 0.83
C ALA A 113 -4.16 -4.58 1.92
N ALA A 114 -5.30 -5.29 1.84
CA ALA A 114 -5.63 -6.38 2.73
C ALA A 114 -4.63 -7.54 2.63
N ALA A 115 -4.22 -7.90 1.41
CA ALA A 115 -3.16 -8.89 1.20
C ALA A 115 -1.83 -8.46 1.84
N GLY A 116 -1.47 -7.18 1.72
CA GLY A 116 -0.31 -6.60 2.40
C GLY A 116 -0.37 -6.76 3.92
N VAL A 117 -1.50 -6.41 4.54
CA VAL A 117 -1.75 -6.58 5.98
C VAL A 117 -1.65 -8.04 6.41
N ALA A 118 -2.15 -8.97 5.60
CA ALA A 118 -2.09 -10.40 5.88
C ALA A 118 -0.67 -10.99 5.78
N ILE A 119 0.21 -10.37 5.01
CA ILE A 119 1.61 -10.80 4.82
C ILE A 119 2.54 -10.15 5.84
N ALA A 120 2.23 -8.96 6.34
CA ALA A 120 3.02 -8.22 7.35
C ALA A 120 3.60 -9.07 8.50
N PRO A 121 2.83 -9.98 9.13
CA PRO A 121 3.33 -10.76 10.26
C PRO A 121 4.56 -11.61 9.90
N ARG A 122 4.61 -12.09 8.66
CA ARG A 122 5.64 -13.02 8.15
C ARG A 122 7.03 -12.42 8.04
N VAL A 123 7.11 -11.09 7.99
CA VAL A 123 8.38 -10.34 7.85
C VAL A 123 8.87 -9.84 9.21
N ALA A 124 8.02 -9.94 10.24
CA ALA A 124 8.35 -9.49 11.58
C ALA A 124 8.97 -10.62 12.45
N ASP A 125 8.74 -11.88 12.07
CA ASP A 125 9.34 -13.10 12.65
C ASP A 125 10.73 -13.38 12.06
#